data_AF-A0A0B7NGR3-F1
#
_entry.id   AF-A0A0B7NGR3-F1
#
_cell.length_a   1.000
_cell.length_b   1.000
_cell.length_c   1.000
_cell.angle_alpha   90.00
_cell.angle_beta   90.00
_cell.angle_gamma   90.00
#
_symmetry.space_group_name_H-M   'P 1'
#
loop_
_entity.id
_entity.type
_entity.pdbx_description
1 polymer ?
#
loop_
_entity_poly.entity_id
_entity_poly.type
_entity_poly.pdbx_seq_one_letter_code
_entity_poly.pdbx_strand_id
1 'polypeptide(L)'
;MSIQNLPLEILLRIFYYINDLKTLKEVELVCRGWKLPAIKTMLGDHILLEKKRTVWSFYEYLEKNQDFKKWVKYLDINCCTENTYDEVTDNTSDEGTDSTSDEGTDSTVDDNFEDKPCKKLLPFIFTENLVILAGDYDDQESYTQMLTIIEENNGKEFILKRIPLPRKLDSLEYQKVARKLKKTLEELHIMIFNQESNLEKDFREEVKTFQSLKSLSIAMNRSDVNALNSIVSNCRLLRTLDISCSAFTVAEMTTEQVQNEFCQERNLEKLPLAYLKIENCIYPSLVEYLVLKYSIQIAIINMADYEVILHGMHSIPKRTIIQRVFNALRGVPKYELIVHTEEDNPLETIIAQAQIDIPFEGTIALAESQAIVATGQNNIVVYVNVIYDNGSLITLINENFPDHDDLVRIKVIHGSLQRQAVRTEVFDVDNGLNSILEDKIITLQSDYTEIAVKVLNPNSVEIKCYQNQT
;
A
#
# COMPACT_ATOMS: atom_id res chain seq x y z
N MET A 1 -7.95 16.33 46.88
CA MET A 1 -7.85 17.28 45.75
C MET A 1 -8.77 16.75 44.66
N SER A 2 -9.79 17.51 44.24
CA SER A 2 -10.71 17.04 43.19
C SER A 2 -9.95 16.99 41.87
N ILE A 3 -10.17 15.92 41.08
CA ILE A 3 -9.58 15.78 39.74
C ILE A 3 -10.02 16.91 38.80
N GLN A 4 -11.10 17.61 39.13
CA GLN A 4 -11.58 18.82 38.45
C GLN A 4 -10.64 20.02 38.60
N ASN A 5 -9.71 19.98 39.56
CA ASN A 5 -8.75 21.05 39.81
C ASN A 5 -7.38 20.79 39.16
N LEU A 6 -7.26 19.73 38.34
CA LEU A 6 -6.03 19.48 37.60
C LEU A 6 -5.86 20.51 36.47
N PRO A 7 -4.64 21.01 36.21
CA PRO A 7 -4.34 21.82 35.04
C PRO A 7 -4.72 21.10 33.74
N LEU A 8 -5.11 21.87 32.71
CA LEU A 8 -5.54 21.33 31.41
C LEU A 8 -4.48 20.42 30.79
N GLU A 9 -3.20 20.78 30.93
CA GLU A 9 -2.06 20.03 30.43
C GLU A 9 -1.97 18.64 31.06
N ILE A 10 -2.30 18.52 32.36
CA ILE A 10 -2.32 17.25 33.07
C ILE A 10 -3.51 16.41 32.62
N LEU A 11 -4.70 17.01 32.45
CA LEU A 11 -5.86 16.30 31.93
C LEU A 11 -5.64 15.78 30.51
N LEU A 12 -5.08 16.60 29.62
CA LEU A 12 -4.72 16.17 28.25
C LEU A 12 -3.71 15.02 28.28
N ARG A 13 -2.73 15.05 29.20
CA ARG A 13 -1.77 13.96 29.34
C ARG A 13 -2.39 12.69 29.89
N ILE A 14 -3.36 12.78 30.80
CA ILE A 14 -4.12 11.62 31.30
C ILE A 14 -4.93 11.02 30.15
N PHE A 15 -5.68 11.85 29.41
CA PHE A 15 -6.53 11.40 28.31
C PHE A 15 -5.72 10.87 27.12
N TYR A 16 -4.51 11.36 26.90
CA TYR A 16 -3.59 10.84 25.89
C TYR A 16 -3.25 9.35 26.11
N TYR A 17 -3.34 8.83 27.33
CA TYR A 17 -3.14 7.39 27.60
C TYR A 17 -4.41 6.54 27.37
N ILE A 18 -5.53 7.16 26.99
CA ILE A 18 -6.77 6.45 26.63
C ILE A 18 -6.78 6.28 25.12
N ASN A 19 -6.32 5.11 24.65
CA ASN A 19 -6.18 4.81 23.22
C ASN A 19 -7.51 4.47 22.52
N ASP A 20 -8.59 4.33 23.27
CA ASP A 20 -9.91 3.97 22.73
C ASP A 20 -10.82 5.21 22.65
N LEU A 21 -11.21 5.58 21.42
CA LEU A 21 -12.12 6.69 21.15
C LEU A 21 -13.48 6.52 21.83
N LYS A 22 -13.96 5.28 22.00
CA LYS A 22 -15.22 5.01 22.70
C LYS A 22 -15.11 5.35 24.18
N THR A 23 -14.03 4.94 24.83
CA THR A 23 -13.73 5.30 26.23
C THR A 23 -13.58 6.81 26.39
N LEU A 24 -12.87 7.50 25.48
CA LEU A 24 -12.78 8.98 25.51
C LEU A 24 -14.16 9.65 25.38
N LYS A 25 -15.07 9.07 24.60
CA LYS A 25 -16.45 9.55 24.49
C LYS A 25 -17.24 9.39 25.79
N GLU A 26 -17.06 8.28 26.51
CA GLU A 26 -17.67 8.06 27.81
C GLU A 26 -17.10 9.01 28.88
N VAL A 27 -15.80 9.33 28.81
CA VAL A 27 -15.13 10.32 29.67
C VAL A 27 -15.73 11.72 29.51
N GLU A 28 -16.22 12.08 28.31
CA GLU A 28 -16.94 13.33 28.05
C GLU A 28 -18.19 13.47 28.96
N LEU A 29 -18.82 12.34 29.31
CA LEU A 29 -20.07 12.29 30.07
C LEU A 29 -19.86 12.36 31.59
N VAL A 30 -18.64 12.12 32.07
CA VAL A 30 -18.35 12.04 33.52
C VAL A 30 -18.59 13.38 34.21
N CYS A 31 -18.05 14.48 33.68
CA CYS A 31 -18.33 15.83 34.18
C CYS A 31 -18.05 16.92 33.15
N ARG A 32 -18.67 18.10 33.34
CA ARG A 32 -18.55 19.25 32.40
C ARG A 32 -17.10 19.72 32.17
N GLY A 33 -16.25 19.65 33.19
CA GLY A 33 -14.84 20.08 33.09
C GLY A 33 -13.99 19.17 32.22
N TRP A 34 -14.42 17.92 32.00
CA TRP A 34 -13.68 16.93 31.21
C TRP A 34 -14.04 16.94 29.74
N LYS A 35 -15.23 17.43 29.39
CA LYS A 35 -15.73 17.47 28.03
C LYS A 35 -14.75 18.10 27.04
N LEU A 36 -14.22 19.27 27.36
CA LEU A 36 -13.32 20.00 26.47
C LEU A 36 -11.97 19.27 26.26
N PRO A 37 -11.22 18.87 27.31
CA PRO A 37 -10.01 18.09 27.12
C PRO A 37 -10.25 16.75 26.44
N ALA A 38 -11.38 16.06 26.72
CA ALA A 38 -11.72 14.80 26.06
C ALA A 38 -11.90 14.99 24.56
N ILE A 39 -12.74 15.95 24.13
CA ILE A 39 -12.96 16.26 22.71
C ILE A 39 -11.66 16.68 22.03
N LYS A 40 -10.86 17.54 22.68
CA LYS A 40 -9.56 17.97 22.13
C LYS A 40 -8.60 16.80 21.95
N THR A 41 -8.62 15.83 22.86
CA THR A 41 -7.81 14.60 22.74
C THR A 41 -8.31 13.74 21.61
N MET A 42 -9.62 13.48 21.53
CA MET A 42 -10.25 12.70 20.46
C MET A 42 -9.97 13.27 19.06
N LEU A 43 -10.14 14.58 18.87
CA LEU A 43 -9.92 15.22 17.57
C LEU A 43 -8.43 15.35 17.22
N GLY A 44 -7.56 15.36 18.24
CA GLY A 44 -6.12 15.37 18.06
C GLY A 44 -5.51 14.00 17.75
N ASP A 45 -6.32 12.94 17.77
CA ASP A 45 -5.93 11.56 17.44
C ASP A 45 -6.22 11.22 15.96
N HIS A 46 -5.83 10.02 15.53
CA HIS A 46 -6.10 9.52 14.18
C HIS A 46 -7.57 9.14 14.00
N ILE A 47 -8.28 9.88 13.15
CA ILE A 47 -9.69 9.62 12.81
C ILE A 47 -9.75 8.95 11.45
N LEU A 48 -10.32 7.75 11.40
CA LEU A 48 -10.60 7.02 10.17
C LEU A 48 -12.10 7.05 9.86
N LEU A 49 -12.46 7.50 8.66
CA LEU A 49 -13.84 7.62 8.19
C LEU A 49 -14.06 6.73 6.96
N GLU A 50 -14.51 5.50 7.18
CA GLU A 50 -14.66 4.48 6.11
C GLU A 50 -16.03 4.51 5.42
N LYS A 51 -17.04 5.12 6.04
CA LYS A 51 -18.42 5.10 5.53
C LYS A 51 -18.92 6.51 5.26
N LYS A 52 -19.63 6.71 4.15
CA LYS A 52 -20.25 7.99 3.75
C LYS A 52 -21.08 8.61 4.87
N ARG A 53 -21.88 7.79 5.58
CA ARG A 53 -22.70 8.23 6.73
C ARG A 53 -21.85 8.78 7.89
N THR A 54 -20.68 8.21 8.12
CA THR A 54 -19.76 8.65 9.18
C THR A 54 -19.13 9.99 8.82
N VAL A 55 -18.76 10.20 7.55
CA VAL A 55 -18.26 11.50 7.06
C VAL A 55 -19.32 12.59 7.24
N TRP A 56 -20.57 12.32 6.87
CA TRP A 56 -21.67 13.27 7.08
C TRP A 56 -21.88 13.60 8.56
N SER A 57 -21.90 12.58 9.42
CA SER A 57 -22.05 12.77 10.87
C SER A 57 -20.91 13.61 11.45
N PHE A 58 -19.69 13.41 10.96
CA PHE A 58 -18.52 14.18 11.37
C PHE A 58 -18.58 15.63 10.87
N TYR A 59 -19.00 15.84 9.63
CA TYR A 59 -19.27 17.18 9.08
C TYR A 59 -20.31 17.93 9.91
N GLU A 60 -21.50 17.34 10.14
CA GLU A 60 -22.54 17.98 10.95
C GLU A 60 -22.06 18.31 12.37
N TYR A 61 -21.22 17.43 12.94
CA TYR A 61 -20.62 17.67 14.24
C TYR A 61 -19.70 18.89 14.24
N LEU A 62 -18.80 19.00 13.26
CA LEU A 62 -17.90 20.16 13.14
C LEU A 62 -18.64 21.45 12.75
N GLU A 63 -19.73 21.33 12.00
CA GLU A 63 -20.59 22.47 11.67
C GLU A 63 -21.26 23.05 12.91
N LYS A 64 -21.81 22.17 13.76
CA LYS A 64 -22.41 22.55 15.05
C LYS A 64 -21.37 23.01 16.08
N ASN A 65 -20.10 22.62 15.93
CA ASN A 65 -19.02 22.90 16.89
C ASN A 65 -17.79 23.52 16.22
N GLN A 66 -17.96 24.71 15.64
CA GLN A 66 -16.91 25.34 14.82
C GLN A 66 -15.56 25.57 15.53
N ASP A 67 -15.56 25.76 16.85
CA ASP A 67 -14.34 25.96 17.64
C ASP A 67 -13.44 24.72 17.68
N PHE A 68 -13.99 23.54 17.37
CA PHE A 68 -13.29 22.26 17.47
C PHE A 68 -12.52 21.90 16.20
N LYS A 69 -12.82 22.56 15.08
CA LYS A 69 -12.15 22.39 13.78
C LYS A 69 -10.62 22.41 13.90
N LYS A 70 -10.08 23.35 14.67
CA LYS A 70 -8.64 23.55 14.88
C LYS A 70 -7.94 22.41 15.65
N TRP A 71 -8.69 21.47 16.23
CA TRP A 71 -8.11 20.33 16.93
C TRP A 71 -7.99 19.10 16.06
N VAL A 72 -8.62 19.07 14.88
CA VAL A 72 -8.47 17.99 13.92
C VAL A 72 -7.04 18.00 13.38
N LYS A 73 -6.29 16.94 13.67
CA LYS A 73 -4.87 16.82 13.25
C LYS A 73 -4.62 15.72 12.24
N TYR A 74 -5.28 14.57 12.40
CA TYR A 74 -5.00 13.37 11.62
C TYR A 74 -6.33 12.80 11.14
N LEU A 75 -6.59 12.92 9.84
CA LEU A 75 -7.85 12.46 9.25
C LEU A 75 -7.57 11.61 8.01
N ASP A 76 -8.22 10.46 7.95
CA ASP A 76 -8.20 9.53 6.83
C ASP A 76 -9.64 9.25 6.38
N ILE A 77 -9.94 9.42 5.09
CA ILE A 77 -11.30 9.24 4.54
C ILE A 77 -11.29 8.22 3.40
N ASN A 78 -11.77 7.01 3.66
CA ASN A 78 -11.73 5.87 2.74
C ASN A 78 -13.13 5.49 2.22
N CYS A 79 -14.03 6.46 2.06
CA CYS A 79 -15.43 6.19 1.69
C CYS A 79 -15.85 6.81 0.35
N CYS A 80 -14.91 7.43 -0.37
CA CYS A 80 -15.20 8.28 -1.52
C CYS A 80 -15.06 7.53 -2.88
N THR A 81 -14.78 6.21 -2.87
CA THR A 81 -14.57 5.34 -4.04
C THR A 81 -15.74 4.43 -4.44
N GLU A 82 -16.82 4.36 -3.67
CA GLU A 82 -17.83 3.29 -3.80
C GLU A 82 -18.64 3.23 -5.11
N ASN A 83 -18.56 4.15 -6.08
CA ASN A 83 -19.37 4.06 -7.30
C ASN A 83 -18.68 4.69 -8.52
N THR A 84 -18.43 3.88 -9.56
CA THR A 84 -18.45 4.31 -11.00
C THR A 84 -18.11 3.18 -11.97
N TYR A 85 -17.71 1.97 -11.53
CA TYR A 85 -17.37 0.88 -12.47
C TYR A 85 -18.55 -0.03 -12.85
N ASP A 86 -19.71 0.07 -12.20
CA ASP A 86 -20.86 -0.83 -12.44
C ASP A 86 -21.84 -0.37 -13.53
N GLU A 87 -21.57 0.73 -14.26
CA GLU A 87 -22.43 1.20 -15.37
C GLU A 87 -21.76 1.16 -16.74
N VAL A 88 -20.80 0.25 -16.95
CA VAL A 88 -20.55 -0.27 -18.30
C VAL A 88 -21.44 -1.50 -18.46
N THR A 89 -22.76 -1.31 -18.46
CA THR A 89 -23.65 -2.32 -19.01
C THR A 89 -23.33 -2.42 -20.50
N ASP A 90 -22.87 -3.61 -20.90
CA ASP A 90 -22.65 -4.03 -22.28
C ASP A 90 -23.84 -3.60 -23.17
N ASN A 91 -23.66 -2.47 -23.85
CA ASN A 91 -24.44 -2.13 -25.05
C ASN A 91 -23.84 -2.88 -26.25
N THR A 92 -23.57 -4.17 -26.11
CA THR A 92 -23.50 -5.08 -27.26
C THR A 92 -24.93 -5.39 -27.70
N SER A 93 -25.62 -4.39 -28.23
CA SER A 93 -26.76 -4.62 -29.11
C SER A 93 -26.19 -5.01 -30.48
N ASP A 94 -26.26 -6.31 -30.68
CA ASP A 94 -26.19 -7.05 -31.94
C ASP A 94 -26.84 -6.28 -33.09
N GLU A 95 -26.25 -6.46 -34.26
CA GLU A 95 -26.61 -5.79 -35.50
C GLU A 95 -28.07 -6.06 -35.89
N GLY A 96 -28.75 -5.00 -36.35
CA GLY A 96 -29.70 -5.11 -37.45
C GLY A 96 -31.16 -4.91 -37.10
N THR A 97 -31.59 -3.64 -36.98
CA THR A 97 -32.92 -3.25 -37.47
C THR A 97 -32.94 -1.78 -37.88
N ASP A 98 -33.13 -1.58 -39.17
CA ASP A 98 -33.34 -0.30 -39.84
C ASP A 98 -34.81 0.13 -39.58
N SER A 99 -35.06 1.09 -38.69
CA SER A 99 -36.40 1.68 -38.51
C SER A 99 -36.35 3.08 -37.91
N THR A 100 -36.85 4.01 -38.69
CA THR A 100 -37.13 5.42 -38.39
C THR A 100 -38.29 5.60 -37.40
N SER A 101 -38.04 6.27 -36.27
CA SER A 101 -38.96 7.15 -35.49
C SER A 101 -38.27 7.47 -34.16
N ASP A 102 -37.72 8.66 -33.94
CA ASP A 102 -38.45 9.85 -33.48
C ASP A 102 -39.38 9.55 -32.30
N GLU A 103 -38.82 9.52 -31.09
CA GLU A 103 -39.50 9.90 -29.85
C GLU A 103 -38.46 10.19 -28.75
N GLY A 104 -38.46 11.44 -28.29
CA GLY A 104 -37.53 11.97 -27.30
C GLY A 104 -37.72 11.31 -25.94
N THR A 105 -36.69 10.61 -25.48
CA THR A 105 -36.51 10.25 -24.08
C THR A 105 -35.43 11.15 -23.50
N ASP A 106 -35.90 12.31 -23.04
CA ASP A 106 -35.23 13.23 -22.14
C ASP A 106 -34.97 12.50 -20.80
N SER A 107 -33.93 11.66 -20.80
CA SER A 107 -33.35 11.08 -19.59
C SER A 107 -32.35 12.07 -19.00
N THR A 108 -32.85 13.26 -18.65
CA THR A 108 -32.30 14.04 -17.55
C THR A 108 -32.58 13.25 -16.27
N VAL A 109 -31.89 12.12 -16.09
CA VAL A 109 -31.63 11.61 -14.75
C VAL A 109 -30.89 12.74 -14.09
N ASP A 110 -31.64 13.45 -13.26
CA ASP A 110 -31.23 14.57 -12.45
C ASP A 110 -30.24 14.01 -11.43
N ASP A 111 -29.05 13.69 -11.95
CA ASP A 111 -27.79 13.42 -11.28
C ASP A 111 -27.38 14.74 -10.61
N ASN A 112 -28.25 15.22 -9.72
CA ASN A 112 -27.87 15.94 -8.53
C ASN A 112 -26.94 14.99 -7.79
N PHE A 113 -25.69 14.93 -8.27
CA PHE A 113 -24.49 14.45 -7.61
C PHE A 113 -24.35 15.27 -6.34
N GLU A 114 -25.23 14.92 -5.41
CA GLU A 114 -25.52 15.54 -4.15
C GLU A 114 -24.20 15.65 -3.42
N ASP A 115 -23.78 16.89 -3.20
CA ASP A 115 -22.57 17.34 -2.52
C ASP A 115 -21.79 16.21 -1.85
N LYS A 116 -20.70 15.75 -2.48
CA LYS A 116 -19.80 14.77 -1.87
C LYS A 116 -19.43 15.26 -0.46
N PRO A 117 -19.69 14.48 0.61
CA PRO A 117 -19.45 14.93 1.97
C PRO A 117 -17.97 15.29 2.23
N CYS A 118 -17.04 14.61 1.53
CA CYS A 118 -15.61 14.93 1.50
C CYS A 118 -15.36 16.43 1.18
N LYS A 119 -16.06 16.99 0.18
CA LYS A 119 -15.97 18.40 -0.26
C LYS A 119 -16.57 19.37 0.74
N LYS A 120 -17.72 19.05 1.33
CA LYS A 120 -18.34 19.89 2.39
C LYS A 120 -17.51 19.92 3.67
N LEU A 121 -16.83 18.82 3.98
CA LEU A 121 -15.99 18.70 5.16
C LEU A 121 -14.68 19.48 5.02
N LEU A 122 -14.10 19.57 3.83
CA LEU A 122 -12.75 20.11 3.61
C LEU A 122 -12.54 21.53 4.18
N PRO A 123 -13.45 22.53 4.00
CA PRO A 123 -13.33 23.85 4.63
C PRO A 123 -13.29 23.84 6.16
N PHE A 124 -13.74 22.75 6.79
CA PHE A 124 -13.79 22.63 8.23
C PHE A 124 -12.51 22.06 8.80
N ILE A 125 -11.86 21.15 8.07
CA ILE A 125 -10.71 20.37 8.57
C ILE A 125 -9.38 20.89 8.03
N PHE A 126 -9.36 21.51 6.84
CA PHE A 126 -8.15 21.97 6.18
C PHE A 126 -7.66 23.28 6.82
N THR A 127 -7.05 23.13 7.99
CA THR A 127 -6.53 24.23 8.81
C THR A 127 -5.02 24.15 8.93
N GLU A 128 -4.39 25.21 9.44
CA GLU A 128 -2.95 25.27 9.69
C GLU A 128 -2.44 24.21 10.69
N ASN A 129 -3.34 23.60 11.48
CA ASN A 129 -3.01 22.58 12.48
C ASN A 129 -3.15 21.14 11.94
N LEU A 130 -3.69 20.97 10.73
CA LEU A 130 -3.86 19.66 10.12
C LEU A 130 -2.49 19.10 9.74
N VAL A 131 -2.19 17.89 10.22
CA VAL A 131 -0.90 17.22 10.06
C VAL A 131 -0.99 16.13 9.00
N ILE A 132 -2.08 15.36 8.97
CA ILE A 132 -2.34 14.33 7.97
C ILE A 132 -3.75 14.51 7.44
N LEU A 133 -3.86 14.57 6.12
CA LEU A 133 -5.09 14.36 5.38
C LEU A 133 -4.82 13.23 4.40
N ALA A 134 -5.47 12.09 4.62
CA ALA A 134 -5.30 10.89 3.81
C ALA A 134 -6.66 10.39 3.28
N GLY A 135 -6.59 9.35 2.45
CA GLY A 135 -7.74 8.70 1.86
C GLY A 135 -8.07 9.21 0.46
N ASP A 136 -9.30 8.92 0.04
CA ASP A 136 -9.78 9.07 -1.33
C ASP A 136 -10.45 10.44 -1.55
N TYR A 137 -9.66 11.53 -1.57
CA TYR A 137 -10.17 12.85 -2.00
C TYR A 137 -10.00 12.99 -3.50
N ASP A 138 -10.78 12.20 -4.20
CA ASP A 138 -10.51 11.89 -5.58
C ASP A 138 -11.32 12.75 -6.58
N ASP A 139 -11.27 14.07 -6.40
CA ASP A 139 -11.70 14.95 -7.47
C ASP A 139 -10.86 16.22 -7.55
N GLN A 140 -10.72 16.70 -8.79
CA GLN A 140 -10.10 17.97 -9.14
C GLN A 140 -10.64 19.13 -8.29
N GLU A 141 -11.92 19.06 -7.90
CA GLU A 141 -12.58 20.06 -7.11
C GLU A 141 -12.07 20.12 -5.66
N SER A 142 -11.81 18.97 -5.03
CA SER A 142 -11.23 18.88 -3.68
C SER A 142 -9.86 19.54 -3.62
N TYR A 143 -8.98 19.28 -4.59
CA TYR A 143 -7.67 19.94 -4.66
C TYR A 143 -7.79 21.43 -4.99
N THR A 144 -8.74 21.81 -5.84
CA THR A 144 -9.04 23.24 -6.12
C THR A 144 -9.45 23.96 -4.84
N GLN A 145 -10.30 23.34 -4.02
CA GLN A 145 -10.74 23.89 -2.75
C GLN A 145 -9.59 23.96 -1.72
N MET A 146 -8.68 22.97 -1.68
CA MET A 146 -7.46 23.07 -0.88
C MET A 146 -6.62 24.28 -1.30
N LEU A 147 -6.43 24.51 -2.61
CA LEU A 147 -5.71 25.68 -3.11
C LEU A 147 -6.37 26.99 -2.67
N THR A 148 -7.69 27.09 -2.82
CA THR A 148 -8.46 28.26 -2.38
C THR A 148 -8.23 28.52 -0.90
N ILE A 149 -8.34 27.50 -0.04
CA ILE A 149 -8.13 27.64 1.40
C ILE A 149 -6.69 28.07 1.73
N ILE A 150 -5.68 27.53 1.03
CA ILE A 150 -4.28 27.93 1.21
C ILE A 150 -4.08 29.40 0.85
N GLU A 151 -4.68 29.85 -0.26
CA GLU A 151 -4.52 31.21 -0.77
C GLU A 151 -5.26 32.24 0.09
N GLU A 152 -6.45 31.89 0.59
CA GLU A 152 -7.24 32.73 1.51
C GLU A 152 -6.61 32.88 2.90
N ASN A 153 -5.79 31.92 3.33
CA ASN A 153 -5.14 31.95 4.64
C ASN A 153 -3.94 32.93 4.74
N ASN A 154 -3.75 33.83 3.75
CA ASN A 154 -2.88 35.01 3.81
C ASN A 154 -1.44 34.74 4.33
N GLY A 155 -0.83 33.63 3.93
CA GLY A 155 0.55 33.31 4.25
C GLY A 155 0.77 32.60 5.60
N LYS A 156 -0.28 32.13 6.27
CA LYS A 156 -0.11 31.13 7.34
C LYS A 156 0.62 29.90 6.80
N GLU A 157 1.52 29.37 7.62
CA GLU A 157 2.27 28.15 7.27
C GLU A 157 1.46 26.92 7.70
N PHE A 158 1.16 26.05 6.73
CA PHE A 158 0.48 24.77 6.98
C PHE A 158 1.51 23.72 7.36
N ILE A 159 1.26 22.97 8.44
CA ILE A 159 2.13 21.87 8.90
C ILE A 159 1.78 20.51 8.29
N LEU A 160 0.98 20.51 7.22
CA LEU A 160 0.47 19.30 6.58
C LEU A 160 1.61 18.47 5.98
N LYS A 161 1.70 17.22 6.43
CA LYS A 161 2.76 16.26 6.07
C LYS A 161 2.35 15.31 4.96
N ARG A 162 1.05 15.06 4.84
CA ARG A 162 0.46 14.16 3.83
C ARG A 162 -0.83 14.78 3.31
N ILE A 163 -1.00 14.72 2.00
CA ILE A 163 -2.23 15.06 1.29
C ILE A 163 -2.85 13.78 0.69
N PRO A 164 -4.16 13.77 0.42
CA PRO A 164 -4.85 12.64 -0.20
C PRO A 164 -4.24 12.21 -1.52
N LEU A 165 -4.40 10.93 -1.84
CA LEU A 165 -3.97 10.36 -3.12
C LEU A 165 -4.95 10.76 -4.22
N PRO A 166 -4.47 11.26 -5.38
CA PRO A 166 -5.37 11.52 -6.51
C PRO A 166 -5.65 10.20 -7.26
N ARG A 167 -6.83 9.99 -7.87
CA ARG A 167 -7.06 8.90 -8.86
C ARG A 167 -5.99 8.95 -9.92
N LYS A 168 -5.80 10.16 -10.41
CA LYS A 168 -4.97 10.46 -11.54
C LYS A 168 -3.72 11.14 -11.02
N LEU A 169 -2.64 10.39 -10.96
CA LEU A 169 -1.35 10.87 -10.49
C LEU A 169 -0.77 12.01 -11.38
N ASP A 170 -1.37 12.26 -12.56
CA ASP A 170 -1.10 13.41 -13.41
C ASP A 170 -1.92 14.67 -13.07
N SER A 171 -2.74 14.65 -12.02
CA SER A 171 -3.59 15.78 -11.62
C SER A 171 -2.75 17.05 -11.38
N LEU A 172 -2.99 18.06 -12.22
CA LEU A 172 -2.30 19.35 -12.12
C LEU A 172 -2.64 20.07 -10.80
N GLU A 173 -3.87 19.93 -10.32
CA GLU A 173 -4.34 20.50 -9.05
C GLU A 173 -3.64 19.87 -7.85
N TYR A 174 -3.48 18.54 -7.83
CA TYR A 174 -2.68 17.84 -6.82
C TYR A 174 -1.25 18.40 -6.79
N GLN A 175 -0.61 18.50 -7.96
CA GLN A 175 0.77 19.02 -8.06
C GLN A 175 0.86 20.48 -7.57
N LYS A 176 -0.14 21.32 -7.87
CA LYS A 176 -0.20 22.70 -7.35
C LYS A 176 -0.31 22.73 -5.83
N VAL A 177 -1.16 21.89 -5.22
CA VAL A 177 -1.26 21.78 -3.76
C VAL A 177 0.07 21.34 -3.16
N ALA A 178 0.69 20.30 -3.73
CA ALA A 178 1.98 19.81 -3.29
C ALA A 178 3.08 20.89 -3.32
N ARG A 179 3.13 21.71 -4.39
CA ARG A 179 4.07 22.85 -4.50
C ARG A 179 3.88 23.88 -3.39
N LYS A 180 2.62 24.20 -3.03
CA LYS A 180 2.33 25.14 -1.94
C LYS A 180 2.77 24.59 -0.58
N LEU A 181 2.79 23.27 -0.42
CA LEU A 181 3.16 22.57 0.82
C LEU A 181 4.57 21.97 0.81
N LYS A 182 5.42 22.36 -0.15
CA LYS A 182 6.77 21.78 -0.37
C LYS A 182 7.71 21.75 0.85
N LYS A 183 7.48 22.64 1.82
CA LYS A 183 8.29 22.71 3.04
C LYS A 183 7.92 21.63 4.05
N THR A 184 6.65 21.24 4.10
CA THR A 184 6.07 20.44 5.19
C THR A 184 5.66 19.05 4.76
N LEU A 185 5.38 18.82 3.48
CA LEU A 185 5.09 17.49 2.97
C LEU A 185 6.27 16.52 3.20
N GLU A 186 5.93 15.43 3.88
CA GLU A 186 6.82 14.29 4.15
C GLU A 186 6.55 13.13 3.17
N GLU A 187 5.37 13.09 2.56
CA GLU A 187 4.96 12.05 1.60
C GLU A 187 4.49 12.67 0.28
N LEU A 188 4.94 12.09 -0.84
CA LEU A 188 4.57 12.55 -2.18
C LEU A 188 4.36 11.37 -3.13
N HIS A 189 3.37 11.48 -4.00
CA HIS A 189 3.07 10.51 -5.06
C HIS A 189 3.19 11.23 -6.41
N ILE A 190 3.97 10.68 -7.33
CA ILE A 190 4.19 11.27 -8.65
C ILE A 190 4.07 10.23 -9.74
N MET A 191 3.82 10.68 -10.96
CA MET A 191 3.83 9.84 -12.15
C MET A 191 4.80 10.34 -13.20
N ILE A 192 5.52 9.42 -13.81
CA ILE A 192 6.56 9.67 -14.81
C ILE A 192 6.08 9.12 -16.17
N PHE A 193 5.48 10.01 -16.97
CA PHE A 193 5.10 9.73 -18.37
C PHE A 193 6.25 9.97 -19.35
N ASN A 194 6.15 9.36 -20.54
CA ASN A 194 7.09 9.53 -21.65
C ASN A 194 6.80 10.78 -22.50
N GLN A 195 5.53 11.15 -22.61
CA GLN A 195 5.07 12.34 -23.33
C GLN A 195 4.63 13.35 -22.28
N GLU A 196 5.62 13.97 -21.66
CA GLU A 196 5.36 14.93 -20.60
C GLU A 196 4.88 16.24 -21.21
N SER A 197 3.82 16.81 -20.64
CA SER A 197 3.62 18.24 -20.78
C SER A 197 4.80 18.99 -20.11
N ASN A 198 5.13 20.20 -20.59
CA ASN A 198 6.18 21.01 -19.96
C ASN A 198 5.91 21.22 -18.45
N LEU A 199 4.62 21.29 -18.04
CA LEU A 199 4.23 21.48 -16.64
C LEU A 199 4.56 20.28 -15.75
N GLU A 200 4.44 19.06 -16.26
CA GLU A 200 4.82 17.85 -15.53
C GLU A 200 6.34 17.76 -15.38
N LYS A 201 7.07 18.12 -16.44
CA LYS A 201 8.53 18.17 -16.40
C LYS A 201 9.02 19.16 -15.35
N ASP A 202 8.39 20.33 -15.28
CA ASP A 202 8.68 21.33 -14.25
C ASP A 202 8.42 20.78 -12.84
N PHE A 203 7.32 20.05 -12.64
CA PHE A 203 7.03 19.46 -11.32
C PHE A 203 8.07 18.42 -10.88
N ARG A 204 8.52 17.54 -11.80
CA ARG A 204 9.56 16.53 -11.50
C ARG A 204 10.86 17.17 -11.03
N GLU A 205 11.28 18.24 -11.70
CA GLU A 205 12.47 19.00 -11.32
C GLU A 205 12.30 19.73 -9.98
N GLU A 206 11.07 20.04 -9.58
CA GLU A 206 10.75 20.64 -8.29
C GLU A 206 10.72 19.63 -7.12
N VAL A 207 10.52 18.33 -7.35
CA VAL A 207 10.46 17.30 -6.28
C VAL A 207 11.71 17.34 -5.41
N LYS A 208 12.87 17.53 -6.03
CA LYS A 208 14.17 17.63 -5.37
C LYS A 208 14.31 18.84 -4.42
N THR A 209 13.34 19.76 -4.45
CA THR A 209 13.29 20.96 -3.59
C THR A 209 12.41 20.77 -2.35
N PHE A 210 11.74 19.63 -2.20
CA PHE A 210 10.93 19.32 -1.02
C PHE A 210 11.83 19.04 0.19
N GLN A 211 11.71 19.88 1.22
CA GLN A 211 12.69 19.93 2.32
C GLN A 211 12.47 18.84 3.36
N SER A 212 11.24 18.34 3.47
CA SER A 212 10.83 17.39 4.50
C SER A 212 10.49 16.00 3.94
N LEU A 213 10.72 15.77 2.64
CA LEU A 213 10.31 14.55 1.94
C LEU A 213 11.03 13.31 2.49
N LYS A 214 10.25 12.38 3.06
CA LYS A 214 10.70 11.11 3.64
C LYS A 214 10.18 9.89 2.88
N SER A 215 9.01 10.00 2.24
CA SER A 215 8.40 8.94 1.44
C SER A 215 8.08 9.46 0.05
N LEU A 216 8.52 8.73 -0.96
CA LEU A 216 8.23 9.04 -2.36
C LEU A 216 7.70 7.79 -3.05
N SER A 217 6.50 7.90 -3.62
CA SER A 217 5.90 6.89 -4.47
C SER A 217 5.89 7.38 -5.92
N ILE A 218 6.39 6.55 -6.82
CA ILE A 218 6.59 6.89 -8.24
C ILE A 218 5.91 5.83 -9.09
N ALA A 219 4.86 6.21 -9.80
CA ALA A 219 4.35 5.40 -10.90
C ALA A 219 5.11 5.78 -12.18
N MET A 220 5.77 4.83 -12.84
CA MET A 220 6.53 5.09 -14.05
C MET A 220 6.11 4.19 -15.20
N ASN A 221 5.99 4.79 -16.36
CA ASN A 221 5.63 4.08 -17.59
C ASN A 221 6.86 3.37 -18.16
N ARG A 222 8.07 3.79 -17.78
CA ARG A 222 9.34 3.28 -18.26
C ARG A 222 10.35 3.30 -17.13
N SER A 223 11.24 2.32 -17.10
CA SER A 223 12.41 2.31 -16.22
C SER A 223 13.47 3.30 -16.74
N ASP A 224 13.17 4.59 -16.65
CA ASP A 224 14.14 5.63 -16.93
C ASP A 224 14.93 5.92 -15.65
N VAL A 225 16.06 5.23 -15.50
CA VAL A 225 16.99 5.40 -14.37
C VAL A 225 17.48 6.85 -14.26
N ASN A 226 17.63 7.56 -15.38
CA ASN A 226 18.09 8.94 -15.39
C ASN A 226 17.01 9.91 -14.90
N ALA A 227 15.76 9.72 -15.32
CA ALA A 227 14.63 10.48 -14.79
C ALA A 227 14.42 10.21 -13.30
N LEU A 228 14.53 8.95 -12.88
CA LEU A 228 14.47 8.59 -11.46
C LEU A 228 15.60 9.29 -10.69
N ASN A 229 16.82 9.25 -11.21
CA ASN A 229 17.98 9.89 -10.62
C ASN A 229 17.78 11.40 -10.43
N SER A 230 17.28 12.10 -11.46
CA SER A 230 17.08 13.55 -11.39
C SER A 230 16.09 13.93 -10.27
N ILE A 231 15.05 13.11 -10.06
CA ILE A 231 14.04 13.29 -9.01
C ILE A 231 14.64 13.04 -7.62
N VAL A 232 15.31 11.89 -7.43
CA VAL A 232 15.70 11.43 -6.07
C VAL A 232 17.04 11.99 -5.60
N SER A 233 17.88 12.53 -6.48
CA SER A 233 19.27 12.95 -6.21
C SER A 233 19.43 13.94 -5.06
N ASN A 234 18.44 14.80 -4.77
CA ASN A 234 18.53 15.77 -3.67
C ASN A 234 17.56 15.48 -2.50
N CYS A 235 16.87 14.34 -2.51
CA CYS A 235 15.96 13.96 -1.44
C CYS A 235 16.72 13.35 -0.25
N ARG A 236 17.48 14.17 0.48
CA ARG A 236 18.40 13.72 1.55
C ARG A 236 17.72 13.05 2.75
N LEU A 237 16.44 13.36 2.97
CA LEU A 237 15.64 12.77 4.06
C LEU A 237 14.83 11.55 3.62
N LEU A 238 14.94 11.14 2.36
CA LEU A 238 14.18 10.02 1.81
C LEU A 238 14.54 8.73 2.57
N ARG A 239 13.51 8.10 3.15
CA ARG A 239 13.58 6.83 3.88
C ARG A 239 12.82 5.72 3.19
N THR A 240 11.75 6.08 2.48
CA THR A 240 10.87 5.15 1.79
C THR A 240 10.78 5.53 0.33
N LEU A 241 11.05 4.56 -0.55
CA LEU A 241 10.87 4.70 -1.99
C LEU A 241 9.99 3.56 -2.47
N ASP A 242 8.85 3.91 -3.07
CA ASP A 242 7.92 2.97 -3.70
C ASP A 242 7.87 3.26 -5.20
N ILE A 243 8.08 2.26 -6.03
CA ILE A 243 8.11 2.39 -7.49
C ILE A 243 7.15 1.37 -8.09
N SER A 244 6.22 1.84 -8.91
CA SER A 244 5.35 0.97 -9.71
C SER A 244 5.66 1.15 -11.19
N CYS A 245 6.03 0.08 -11.88
CA CYS A 245 6.33 0.11 -13.32
C CYS A 245 5.16 -0.43 -14.15
N SER A 246 4.76 0.25 -15.23
CA SER A 246 3.58 -0.18 -16.02
C SER A 246 3.79 -0.41 -17.52
N ALA A 247 4.94 -0.06 -18.12
CA ALA A 247 5.12 -0.26 -19.56
C ALA A 247 6.48 -0.87 -19.96
N PHE A 248 6.54 -1.31 -21.23
CA PHE A 248 7.37 -2.42 -21.74
C PHE A 248 8.50 -2.04 -22.70
N THR A 249 8.76 -0.75 -22.91
CA THR A 249 9.39 -0.32 -24.18
C THR A 249 10.80 0.24 -24.03
N VAL A 250 11.55 -0.09 -22.98
CA VAL A 250 12.93 0.40 -22.82
C VAL A 250 13.92 -0.72 -23.12
N ALA A 251 14.99 -0.37 -23.84
CA ALA A 251 16.14 -1.23 -24.00
C ALA A 251 16.79 -1.46 -22.62
N GLU A 252 16.76 -2.70 -22.15
CA GLU A 252 17.32 -3.08 -20.86
C GLU A 252 18.84 -2.81 -20.83
N MET A 253 19.30 -2.13 -19.78
CA MET A 253 20.73 -1.90 -19.56
C MET A 253 21.40 -3.18 -19.07
N THR A 254 22.61 -3.48 -19.55
CA THR A 254 23.45 -4.53 -18.98
C THR A 254 23.97 -4.12 -17.59
N THR A 255 24.38 -5.08 -16.76
CA THR A 255 24.96 -4.78 -15.44
C THR A 255 26.19 -3.88 -15.54
N GLU A 256 27.02 -4.06 -16.57
CA GLU A 256 28.18 -3.20 -16.82
C GLU A 256 27.73 -1.76 -17.17
N GLN A 257 26.67 -1.60 -17.96
CA GLN A 257 26.12 -0.27 -18.26
C GLN A 257 25.57 0.41 -17.00
N VAL A 258 24.85 -0.32 -16.15
CA VAL A 258 24.33 0.22 -14.88
C VAL A 258 25.49 0.64 -13.96
N GLN A 259 26.53 -0.20 -13.85
CA GLN A 259 27.72 0.12 -13.07
C GLN A 259 28.47 1.33 -13.64
N ASN A 260 28.63 1.41 -14.96
CA ASN A 260 29.30 2.52 -15.63
C ASN A 260 28.53 3.83 -15.45
N GLU A 261 27.20 3.80 -15.54
CA GLU A 261 26.34 4.96 -15.28
C GLU A 261 26.52 5.44 -13.83
N PHE A 262 26.47 4.52 -12.86
CA PHE A 262 26.69 4.83 -11.45
C PHE A 262 28.12 5.37 -11.17
N CYS A 263 29.16 4.78 -11.79
CA CYS A 263 30.55 5.21 -11.60
C CYS A 263 30.84 6.62 -12.14
N GLN A 264 30.04 7.11 -13.09
CA GLN A 264 30.15 8.49 -13.58
C GLN A 264 29.69 9.50 -12.52
N GLU A 265 28.81 9.11 -11.60
CA GLU A 265 28.38 9.89 -10.43
C GLU A 265 29.45 9.86 -9.32
N ARG A 266 30.66 10.35 -9.61
CA ARG A 266 31.81 10.30 -8.69
C ARG A 266 31.50 11.05 -7.37
N ASN A 267 31.72 10.35 -6.25
CA ASN A 267 31.68 10.83 -4.85
C ASN A 267 30.31 10.86 -4.14
N LEU A 268 29.33 10.04 -4.55
CA LEU A 268 28.11 9.92 -3.76
C LEU A 268 28.28 8.86 -2.66
N GLU A 269 28.33 9.32 -1.41
CA GLU A 269 28.05 8.45 -0.27
C GLU A 269 26.65 7.83 -0.46
N LYS A 270 26.53 6.52 -0.27
CA LYS A 270 25.24 5.84 -0.37
C LYS A 270 24.25 6.49 0.59
N LEU A 271 23.12 6.94 0.06
CA LEU A 271 22.08 7.54 0.88
C LEU A 271 21.36 6.44 1.68
N PRO A 272 21.06 6.65 2.97
CA PRO A 272 20.40 5.65 3.79
C PRO A 272 18.90 5.56 3.45
N LEU A 273 18.49 4.44 2.85
CA LEU A 273 17.09 4.13 2.54
C LEU A 273 16.60 3.01 3.46
N ALA A 274 15.56 3.28 4.27
CA ALA A 274 15.03 2.29 5.18
C ALA A 274 14.23 1.22 4.43
N TYR A 275 13.44 1.65 3.45
CA TYR A 275 12.49 0.79 2.76
C TYR A 275 12.46 1.09 1.26
N LEU A 276 12.68 0.05 0.46
CA LEU A 276 12.50 0.06 -0.99
C LEU A 276 11.37 -0.90 -1.34
N LYS A 277 10.41 -0.44 -2.13
CA LYS A 277 9.38 -1.26 -2.73
C LYS A 277 9.37 -1.05 -4.24
N ILE A 278 9.35 -2.13 -5.00
CA ILE A 278 9.20 -2.07 -6.46
C ILE A 278 8.11 -3.04 -6.87
N GLU A 279 7.00 -2.49 -7.33
CA GLU A 279 5.88 -3.21 -7.92
C GLU A 279 6.07 -3.38 -9.42
N ASN A 280 5.63 -4.53 -9.94
CA ASN A 280 5.68 -4.88 -11.36
C ASN A 280 7.10 -4.74 -11.94
N CYS A 281 8.08 -5.23 -11.17
CA CYS A 281 9.49 -5.11 -11.49
C CYS A 281 9.87 -6.04 -12.65
N ILE A 282 9.94 -5.47 -13.86
CA ILE A 282 10.39 -6.19 -15.07
C ILE A 282 11.80 -5.78 -15.53
N TYR A 283 12.42 -4.81 -14.85
CA TYR A 283 13.69 -4.20 -15.24
C TYR A 283 14.75 -4.41 -14.14
N PRO A 284 15.58 -5.47 -14.22
CA PRO A 284 16.66 -5.73 -13.26
C PRO A 284 17.61 -4.55 -13.11
N SER A 285 17.88 -3.84 -14.20
CA SER A 285 18.71 -2.64 -14.22
C SER A 285 18.28 -1.57 -13.20
N LEU A 286 16.97 -1.42 -12.96
CA LEU A 286 16.44 -0.51 -11.95
C LEU A 286 16.81 -0.96 -10.53
N VAL A 287 16.66 -2.24 -10.22
CA VAL A 287 17.03 -2.81 -8.91
C VAL A 287 18.53 -2.66 -8.68
N GLU A 288 19.35 -3.04 -9.67
CA GLU A 288 20.80 -2.89 -9.63
C GLU A 288 21.21 -1.44 -9.34
N TYR A 289 20.64 -0.48 -10.07
CA TYR A 289 20.94 0.94 -9.87
C TYR A 289 20.57 1.41 -8.45
N LEU A 290 19.39 1.04 -7.96
CA LEU A 290 18.92 1.46 -6.64
C LEU A 290 19.76 0.87 -5.50
N VAL A 291 20.17 -0.40 -5.60
CA VAL A 291 21.04 -1.02 -4.58
C VAL A 291 22.46 -0.44 -4.62
N LEU A 292 22.96 -0.03 -5.80
CA LEU A 292 24.22 0.69 -5.90
C LEU A 292 24.12 2.07 -5.24
N LYS A 293 23.03 2.79 -5.49
CA LYS A 293 22.82 4.17 -5.01
C LYS A 293 22.50 4.29 -3.52
N TYR A 294 21.74 3.35 -2.98
CA TYR A 294 21.22 3.42 -1.62
C TYR A 294 21.82 2.35 -0.70
N SER A 295 21.96 2.70 0.58
CA SER A 295 22.16 1.73 1.66
C SER A 295 20.78 1.29 2.15
N ILE A 296 20.24 0.26 1.50
CA ILE A 296 18.87 -0.24 1.71
C ILE A 296 18.84 -1.18 2.92
N GLN A 297 17.86 -1.00 3.82
CA GLN A 297 17.66 -1.94 4.95
C GLN A 297 16.68 -3.06 4.60
N ILE A 298 15.53 -2.71 4.00
CA ILE A 298 14.48 -3.64 3.58
C ILE A 298 14.13 -3.37 2.11
N ALA A 299 14.08 -4.42 1.29
CA ALA A 299 13.62 -4.34 -0.10
C ALA A 299 12.47 -5.33 -0.36
N ILE A 300 11.36 -4.87 -0.94
CA ILE A 300 10.29 -5.72 -1.45
C ILE A 300 10.23 -5.56 -2.96
N ILE A 301 10.55 -6.61 -3.70
CA ILE A 301 10.56 -6.61 -5.16
C ILE A 301 9.47 -7.55 -5.64
N ASN A 302 8.39 -6.98 -6.18
CA ASN A 302 7.30 -7.75 -6.74
C ASN A 302 7.48 -7.91 -8.25
N MET A 303 7.65 -9.15 -8.66
CA MET A 303 7.76 -9.62 -10.04
C MET A 303 6.61 -10.57 -10.39
N ALA A 304 5.48 -10.54 -9.68
CA ALA A 304 4.34 -11.42 -9.95
C ALA A 304 3.84 -11.31 -11.40
N ASP A 305 3.73 -10.10 -11.94
CA ASP A 305 3.26 -9.89 -13.31
C ASP A 305 4.32 -10.17 -14.39
N TYR A 306 5.54 -10.53 -14.00
CA TYR A 306 6.68 -10.67 -14.90
C TYR A 306 6.44 -11.70 -16.02
N GLU A 307 5.79 -12.83 -15.73
CA GLU A 307 5.57 -13.87 -16.74
C GLU A 307 4.55 -13.46 -17.81
N VAL A 308 3.44 -12.86 -17.39
CA VAL A 308 2.41 -12.30 -18.29
C VAL A 308 3.07 -11.31 -19.25
N ILE A 309 3.97 -10.50 -18.73
CA ILE A 309 4.69 -9.48 -19.48
C ILE A 309 5.67 -10.09 -20.49
N LEU A 310 6.41 -11.13 -20.08
CA LEU A 310 7.39 -11.79 -20.94
C LEU A 310 6.80 -12.62 -22.07
N HIS A 311 5.59 -13.15 -21.92
CA HIS A 311 4.96 -13.91 -23.00
C HIS A 311 4.79 -13.07 -24.28
N GLY A 312 4.76 -11.74 -24.15
CA GLY A 312 4.83 -10.80 -25.28
C GLY A 312 6.23 -10.53 -25.84
N MET A 313 7.31 -10.97 -25.17
CA MET A 313 8.70 -10.66 -25.51
C MET A 313 9.51 -11.92 -25.89
N HIS A 314 9.55 -12.26 -27.18
CA HIS A 314 10.20 -13.49 -27.66
C HIS A 314 11.74 -13.52 -27.59
N SER A 315 12.42 -12.50 -27.07
CA SER A 315 13.88 -12.33 -27.26
C SER A 315 14.74 -12.31 -26.00
N ILE A 316 14.17 -12.24 -24.80
CA ILE A 316 14.97 -12.14 -23.55
C ILE A 316 14.87 -13.47 -22.77
N PRO A 317 15.99 -14.16 -22.50
CA PRO A 317 15.96 -15.35 -21.67
C PRO A 317 15.44 -15.02 -20.25
N LYS A 318 14.22 -15.47 -19.91
CA LYS A 318 13.53 -15.19 -18.63
C LYS A 318 14.46 -15.37 -17.40
N ARG A 319 15.33 -16.37 -17.44
CA ARG A 319 16.24 -16.75 -16.35
C ARG A 319 17.26 -15.66 -15.98
N THR A 320 17.72 -14.85 -16.94
CA THR A 320 18.78 -13.87 -16.67
C THR A 320 18.26 -12.69 -15.85
N ILE A 321 16.96 -12.40 -15.90
CA ILE A 321 16.36 -11.25 -15.19
C ILE A 321 16.27 -11.54 -13.69
N ILE A 322 15.65 -12.65 -13.30
CA ILE A 322 15.51 -13.03 -11.88
C ILE A 322 16.90 -13.15 -11.24
N GLN A 323 17.84 -13.80 -11.93
CA GLN A 323 19.20 -13.95 -11.43
C GLN A 323 19.90 -12.59 -11.23
N ARG A 324 19.68 -11.62 -12.12
CA ARG A 324 20.22 -10.25 -11.97
C ARG A 324 19.61 -9.52 -10.79
N VAL A 325 18.29 -9.57 -10.61
CA VAL A 325 17.60 -8.99 -9.45
C VAL A 325 18.14 -9.59 -8.15
N PHE A 326 18.24 -10.92 -8.11
CA PHE A 326 18.77 -11.62 -6.94
C PHE A 326 20.22 -11.21 -6.63
N ASN A 327 21.08 -11.18 -7.64
CA ASN A 327 22.47 -10.76 -7.48
C ASN A 327 22.59 -9.32 -6.99
N ALA A 328 21.72 -8.42 -7.44
CA ALA A 328 21.66 -7.04 -6.95
C ALA A 328 21.32 -7.00 -5.46
N LEU A 329 20.35 -7.79 -5.01
CA LEU A 329 19.85 -7.79 -3.63
C LEU A 329 20.80 -8.46 -2.62
N ARG A 330 21.88 -9.14 -3.06
CA ARG A 330 22.81 -9.86 -2.18
C ARG A 330 23.44 -9.00 -1.07
N GLY A 331 23.52 -7.68 -1.28
CA GLY A 331 24.02 -6.72 -0.29
C GLY A 331 22.96 -6.08 0.60
N VAL A 332 21.67 -6.38 0.40
CA VAL A 332 20.56 -5.84 1.18
C VAL A 332 20.30 -6.77 2.37
N PRO A 333 20.27 -6.26 3.63
CA PRO A 333 20.12 -7.10 4.81
C PRO A 333 18.86 -7.95 4.81
N LYS A 334 17.72 -7.35 4.41
CA LYS A 334 16.42 -8.02 4.35
C LYS A 334 15.77 -7.73 3.01
N TYR A 335 15.33 -8.78 2.32
CA TYR A 335 14.54 -8.60 1.13
C TYR A 335 13.49 -9.69 0.96
N GLU A 336 12.40 -9.30 0.31
CA GLU A 336 11.33 -10.16 -0.15
C GLU A 336 11.25 -10.06 -1.68
N LEU A 337 11.34 -11.20 -2.35
CA LEU A 337 11.18 -11.31 -3.79
C LEU A 337 9.92 -12.11 -4.08
N ILE A 338 8.93 -11.45 -4.70
CA ILE A 338 7.65 -12.06 -5.03
C ILE A 338 7.67 -12.42 -6.52
N VAL A 339 7.51 -13.69 -6.87
CA VAL A 339 7.54 -14.15 -8.27
C VAL A 339 6.34 -15.06 -8.53
N HIS A 340 5.69 -14.91 -9.67
CA HIS A 340 4.72 -15.89 -10.18
C HIS A 340 5.47 -16.92 -11.02
N THR A 341 5.18 -18.20 -10.81
CA THR A 341 5.70 -19.30 -11.62
C THR A 341 4.56 -20.12 -12.16
N GLU A 342 4.51 -20.33 -13.47
CA GLU A 342 3.67 -21.37 -14.07
C GLU A 342 3.96 -22.76 -13.46
N GLU A 343 2.93 -23.60 -13.36
CA GLU A 343 2.97 -24.95 -12.75
C GLU A 343 4.13 -25.83 -13.29
N ASP A 344 4.53 -25.62 -14.53
CA ASP A 344 5.55 -26.41 -15.22
C ASP A 344 7.01 -25.95 -14.96
N ASN A 345 7.23 -24.84 -14.25
CA ASN A 345 8.57 -24.32 -13.95
C ASN A 345 8.71 -23.93 -12.48
N PRO A 346 8.77 -24.93 -11.58
CA PRO A 346 8.75 -24.69 -10.14
C PRO A 346 9.93 -23.82 -9.71
N LEU A 347 9.72 -22.96 -8.72
CA LEU A 347 10.70 -22.01 -8.20
C LEU A 347 12.03 -22.69 -7.83
N GLU A 348 11.97 -23.93 -7.35
CA GLU A 348 13.12 -24.78 -7.04
C GLU A 348 14.03 -24.96 -8.26
N THR A 349 13.44 -25.08 -9.45
CA THR A 349 14.19 -25.18 -10.71
C THR A 349 14.89 -23.86 -11.01
N ILE A 350 14.23 -22.72 -10.78
CA ILE A 350 14.82 -21.38 -10.97
C ILE A 350 15.97 -21.17 -9.98
N ILE A 351 15.77 -21.48 -8.70
CA ILE A 351 16.78 -21.35 -7.63
C ILE A 351 17.97 -22.28 -7.89
N ALA A 352 17.71 -23.56 -8.18
CA ALA A 352 18.75 -24.57 -8.41
C ALA A 352 19.60 -24.24 -9.65
N GLN A 353 18.96 -23.76 -10.73
CA GLN A 353 19.66 -23.37 -11.95
C GLN A 353 20.43 -22.07 -11.82
N ALA A 354 19.93 -21.13 -11.03
CA ALA A 354 20.60 -19.86 -10.81
C ALA A 354 21.80 -19.98 -9.85
N GLN A 355 22.03 -21.17 -9.26
CA GLN A 355 23.09 -21.42 -8.27
C GLN A 355 23.05 -20.40 -7.13
N ILE A 356 21.82 -20.08 -6.70
CA ILE A 356 21.57 -19.03 -5.73
C ILE A 356 21.85 -19.57 -4.32
N ASP A 357 22.93 -19.07 -3.71
CA ASP A 357 23.12 -19.16 -2.25
C ASP A 357 22.24 -18.08 -1.59
N ILE A 358 21.09 -18.48 -1.03
CA ILE A 358 20.21 -17.55 -0.31
C ILE A 358 20.90 -17.18 1.01
N PRO A 359 21.26 -15.89 1.22
CA PRO A 359 21.79 -15.45 2.51
C PRO A 359 20.73 -15.62 3.61
N PHE A 360 21.19 -15.74 4.86
CA PHE A 360 20.45 -16.18 6.04
C PHE A 360 19.12 -15.44 6.36
N GLU A 361 18.84 -14.27 5.76
CA GLU A 361 17.63 -13.46 6.02
C GLU A 361 16.81 -13.08 4.76
N GLY A 362 17.11 -13.65 3.58
CA GLY A 362 16.32 -13.44 2.37
C GLY A 362 15.07 -14.32 2.32
N THR A 363 13.93 -13.78 1.89
CA THR A 363 12.69 -14.55 1.65
C THR A 363 12.30 -14.47 0.17
N ILE A 364 11.96 -15.60 -0.44
CA ILE A 364 11.35 -15.67 -1.76
C ILE A 364 9.93 -16.17 -1.57
N ALA A 365 8.95 -15.39 -1.99
CA ALA A 365 7.54 -15.73 -1.93
C ALA A 365 7.02 -16.06 -3.33
N LEU A 366 6.25 -17.13 -3.45
CA LEU A 366 5.51 -17.45 -4.66
C LEU A 366 4.20 -16.67 -4.65
N ALA A 367 4.01 -15.82 -5.66
CA ALA A 367 2.69 -15.28 -5.96
C ALA A 367 1.94 -16.33 -6.75
N GLU A 368 1.24 -17.26 -6.11
CA GLU A 368 0.25 -18.06 -6.84
C GLU A 368 -1.02 -17.23 -7.06
N SER A 369 -1.70 -17.47 -8.18
CA SER A 369 -3.10 -17.09 -8.35
C SER A 369 -3.88 -17.58 -7.13
N GLN A 370 -4.43 -16.64 -6.37
CA GLN A 370 -5.18 -16.86 -5.13
C GLN A 370 -5.87 -18.24 -5.10
N ALA A 371 -5.38 -19.15 -4.28
CA ALA A 371 -6.16 -20.32 -3.91
C ALA A 371 -7.26 -19.85 -2.94
N ILE A 372 -8.41 -19.43 -3.48
CA ILE A 372 -9.63 -19.28 -2.71
C ILE A 372 -10.06 -20.70 -2.35
N VAL A 373 -9.88 -21.08 -1.08
CA VAL A 373 -10.49 -22.30 -0.55
C VAL A 373 -11.96 -21.96 -0.29
N ALA A 374 -12.78 -22.11 -1.33
CA ALA A 374 -14.23 -22.10 -1.17
C ALA A 374 -14.64 -23.40 -0.45
N THR A 375 -14.52 -23.42 0.88
CA THR A 375 -15.33 -24.35 1.67
C THR A 375 -16.77 -23.99 1.37
N GLY A 376 -17.63 -24.96 1.05
CA GLY A 376 -18.90 -24.78 0.33
C GLY A 376 -19.96 -23.85 0.95
N GLN A 377 -19.64 -23.04 1.97
CA GLN A 377 -20.54 -22.06 2.56
C GLN A 377 -19.94 -20.69 2.92
N ASN A 378 -18.62 -20.41 2.83
CA ASN A 378 -18.04 -19.07 3.10
C ASN A 378 -16.74 -18.82 2.31
N ASN A 379 -16.52 -17.61 1.78
CA ASN A 379 -15.26 -17.20 1.13
C ASN A 379 -14.16 -16.95 2.16
N ILE A 380 -13.49 -18.01 2.60
CA ILE A 380 -12.40 -17.92 3.59
C ILE A 380 -11.05 -18.13 2.90
N VAL A 381 -10.11 -17.21 3.13
CA VAL A 381 -8.71 -17.33 2.68
C VAL A 381 -7.84 -17.64 3.89
N VAL A 382 -7.05 -18.72 3.80
CA VAL A 382 -6.13 -19.16 4.85
C VAL A 382 -4.70 -18.95 4.36
N TYR A 383 -3.95 -18.09 5.03
CA TYR A 383 -2.50 -17.93 4.83
C TYR A 383 -1.78 -18.79 5.85
N VAL A 384 -0.87 -19.64 5.39
CA VAL A 384 -0.01 -20.42 6.27
C VAL A 384 1.44 -20.01 6.06
N ASN A 385 1.97 -19.38 7.10
CA ASN A 385 3.33 -18.90 7.20
C ASN A 385 4.14 -19.91 8.01
N VAL A 386 5.10 -20.58 7.39
CA VAL A 386 6.07 -21.42 8.11
C VAL A 386 7.28 -20.58 8.46
N ILE A 387 7.49 -20.40 9.76
CA ILE A 387 8.59 -19.65 10.36
C ILE A 387 9.65 -20.66 10.83
N TYR A 388 10.87 -20.53 10.33
CA TYR A 388 11.99 -21.36 10.76
C TYR A 388 12.73 -20.73 11.95
N ASP A 389 13.43 -21.53 12.76
CA ASP A 389 14.22 -21.07 13.92
C ASP A 389 15.25 -19.97 13.61
N ASN A 390 15.64 -19.82 12.34
CA ASN A 390 16.56 -18.78 11.85
C ASN A 390 15.87 -17.47 11.42
N GLY A 391 14.54 -17.39 11.52
CA GLY A 391 13.76 -16.23 11.09
C GLY A 391 13.43 -16.19 9.60
N SER A 392 13.79 -17.21 8.82
CA SER A 392 13.31 -17.35 7.44
C SER A 392 11.80 -17.64 7.44
N LEU A 393 11.07 -16.94 6.57
CA LEU A 393 9.64 -17.16 6.34
C LEU A 393 9.50 -17.93 5.02
N ILE A 394 8.79 -19.04 5.02
CA ILE A 394 8.28 -19.64 3.78
C ILE A 394 6.77 -19.61 3.86
N THR A 395 6.14 -18.86 2.96
CA THR A 395 4.70 -18.94 2.75
C THR A 395 4.45 -20.16 1.87
N LEU A 396 3.88 -21.20 2.44
CA LEU A 396 3.49 -22.40 1.68
C LEU A 396 2.03 -22.23 1.26
N ILE A 397 1.75 -22.37 -0.03
CA ILE A 397 0.40 -22.25 -0.59
C ILE A 397 -0.03 -23.61 -1.17
N ASN A 398 -1.34 -23.83 -1.13
CA ASN A 398 -2.09 -25.09 -1.21
C ASN A 398 -1.86 -25.95 -2.47
N GLU A 399 -1.67 -27.26 -2.30
CA GLU A 399 -1.88 -28.23 -3.39
C GLU A 399 -3.35 -28.71 -3.36
N ASN A 400 -4.15 -28.38 -4.38
CA ASN A 400 -5.52 -28.88 -4.49
C ASN A 400 -5.54 -30.42 -4.68
N PHE A 401 -5.97 -31.15 -3.65
CA PHE A 401 -6.26 -32.59 -3.77
C PHE A 401 -7.73 -32.80 -4.14
N PRO A 402 -8.06 -33.54 -5.20
CA PRO A 402 -9.41 -33.62 -5.75
C PRO A 402 -10.40 -34.53 -4.98
N ASP A 403 -10.26 -34.71 -3.66
CA ASP A 403 -11.12 -35.62 -2.87
C ASP A 403 -11.76 -34.93 -1.64
N HIS A 404 -13.05 -34.61 -1.78
CA HIS A 404 -14.19 -34.57 -0.83
C HIS A 404 -14.08 -34.16 0.66
N ASP A 405 -12.95 -33.69 1.19
CA ASP A 405 -12.89 -33.14 2.56
C ASP A 405 -12.47 -31.66 2.52
N ASP A 406 -13.11 -30.79 3.32
CA ASP A 406 -12.78 -29.36 3.54
C ASP A 406 -11.40 -29.16 4.23
N LEU A 407 -10.36 -29.81 3.72
CA LEU A 407 -9.07 -29.99 4.34
C LEU A 407 -7.99 -29.44 3.40
N VAL A 408 -7.33 -28.37 3.83
CA VAL A 408 -6.15 -27.83 3.17
C VAL A 408 -4.95 -28.64 3.64
N ARG A 409 -4.31 -29.38 2.73
CA ARG A 409 -3.10 -30.15 3.02
C ARG A 409 -1.90 -29.37 2.54
N ILE A 410 -1.00 -29.08 3.47
CA ILE A 410 0.25 -28.38 3.21
C ILE A 410 1.37 -29.38 3.38
N LYS A 411 2.05 -29.68 2.28
CA LYS A 411 3.21 -30.54 2.28
C LYS A 411 4.44 -29.70 2.61
N VAL A 412 5.08 -30.00 3.73
CA VAL A 412 6.32 -29.31 4.12
C VAL A 412 7.48 -30.00 3.45
N ILE A 413 8.00 -29.41 2.38
CA ILE A 413 9.15 -29.95 1.65
C ILE A 413 10.41 -29.77 2.51
N HIS A 414 11.10 -30.88 2.77
CA HIS A 414 12.20 -31.00 3.72
C HIS A 414 13.30 -29.93 3.57
N GLY A 415 13.42 -29.06 4.57
CA GLY A 415 14.67 -28.40 4.95
C GLY A 415 15.18 -29.01 6.26
N SER A 416 16.47 -29.36 6.33
CA SER A 416 17.10 -30.07 7.46
C SER A 416 17.25 -29.19 8.73
N LEU A 417 16.14 -28.78 9.35
CA LEU A 417 16.16 -27.88 10.51
C LEU A 417 15.31 -28.40 11.67
N GLN A 418 15.83 -28.20 12.89
CA GLN A 418 15.42 -28.93 14.09
C GLN A 418 14.15 -28.40 14.78
N ARG A 419 13.64 -27.21 14.45
CA ARG A 419 12.30 -26.75 14.88
C ARG A 419 11.70 -25.77 13.86
N GLN A 420 10.40 -25.84 13.72
CA GLN A 420 9.61 -24.98 12.84
C GLN A 420 8.41 -24.47 13.63
N ALA A 421 8.00 -23.23 13.38
CA ALA A 421 6.81 -22.62 13.95
C ALA A 421 5.85 -22.31 12.79
N VAL A 422 4.62 -22.80 12.86
CA VAL A 422 3.60 -22.49 11.84
C VAL A 422 2.67 -21.45 12.39
N ARG A 423 2.49 -20.36 11.64
CA ARG A 423 1.56 -19.28 11.90
C ARG A 423 0.49 -19.31 10.82
N THR A 424 -0.77 -19.30 11.22
CA THR A 424 -1.91 -19.34 10.31
C THR A 424 -2.74 -18.09 10.49
N GLU A 425 -3.01 -17.37 9.40
CA GLU A 425 -3.89 -16.20 9.39
C GLU A 425 -5.12 -16.53 8.53
N VAL A 426 -6.31 -16.25 9.05
CA VAL A 426 -7.59 -16.53 8.37
C VAL A 426 -8.31 -15.21 8.10
N PHE A 427 -8.72 -15.03 6.85
CA PHE A 427 -9.44 -13.86 6.39
C PHE A 427 -10.82 -14.27 5.88
N ASP A 428 -11.82 -13.50 6.26
CA ASP A 428 -13.19 -13.59 5.73
C ASP A 428 -13.34 -12.53 4.64
N VAL A 429 -13.39 -12.97 3.39
CA VAL A 429 -13.39 -12.07 2.23
C VAL A 429 -14.70 -11.28 2.15
N ASP A 430 -15.81 -11.85 2.65
CA ASP A 430 -17.14 -11.25 2.54
C ASP A 430 -17.33 -10.07 3.52
N ASN A 431 -16.45 -9.92 4.52
CA ASN A 431 -16.50 -8.87 5.54
C ASN A 431 -15.36 -7.83 5.42
N GLY A 432 -14.73 -7.75 4.25
CA GLY A 432 -13.47 -7.01 4.04
C GLY A 432 -12.30 -7.75 4.69
N LEU A 433 -11.05 -7.47 4.29
CA LEU A 433 -9.81 -8.12 4.79
C LEU A 433 -9.51 -7.85 6.28
N ASN A 434 -10.52 -7.94 7.15
CA ASN A 434 -10.40 -7.92 8.58
C ASN A 434 -9.93 -9.31 9.03
N SER A 435 -8.75 -9.38 9.64
CA SER A 435 -8.24 -10.62 10.22
C SER A 435 -9.23 -11.17 11.25
N ILE A 436 -9.77 -12.36 11.03
CA ILE A 436 -10.55 -13.03 12.07
C ILE A 436 -9.58 -13.85 12.92
N LEU A 437 -9.24 -13.29 14.08
CA LEU A 437 -8.60 -13.88 15.27
C LEU A 437 -8.25 -15.39 15.22
N GLU A 438 -6.95 -15.71 15.17
CA GLU A 438 -6.17 -16.41 16.21
C GLU A 438 -4.72 -16.61 15.72
N ASP A 439 -3.75 -15.93 16.35
CA ASP A 439 -2.32 -16.26 16.17
C ASP A 439 -2.02 -17.60 16.87
N LYS A 440 -2.22 -18.70 16.16
CA LYS A 440 -1.77 -20.03 16.64
C LYS A 440 -0.38 -20.29 16.11
N ILE A 441 0.59 -20.25 17.01
CA ILE A 441 1.95 -20.70 16.77
C ILE A 441 2.04 -22.17 17.19
N ILE A 442 2.22 -23.07 16.22
CA ILE A 442 2.47 -24.48 16.52
C ILE A 442 3.95 -24.77 16.31
N THR A 443 4.64 -25.19 17.37
CA THR A 443 6.02 -25.68 17.27
C THR A 443 6.00 -27.12 16.77
N LEU A 444 6.53 -27.35 15.57
CA LEU A 444 6.72 -28.68 15.00
C LEU A 444 8.03 -29.29 15.50
N GLN A 445 7.98 -30.58 15.85
CA GLN A 445 9.19 -31.40 16.00
C GLN A 445 9.67 -31.88 14.62
N SER A 446 10.94 -32.28 14.50
CA SER A 446 11.68 -32.50 13.25
C SER A 446 11.15 -33.56 12.27
N ASP A 447 9.98 -34.16 12.53
CA ASP A 447 9.57 -35.43 11.93
C ASP A 447 8.19 -35.34 11.21
N TYR A 448 7.56 -34.17 11.20
CA TYR A 448 6.28 -33.95 10.52
C TYR A 448 6.49 -33.60 9.04
N THR A 449 5.73 -34.25 8.16
CA THR A 449 5.85 -34.09 6.69
C THR A 449 4.62 -33.45 6.05
N GLU A 450 3.50 -33.41 6.77
CA GLU A 450 2.24 -32.86 6.26
C GLU A 450 1.49 -32.15 7.39
N ILE A 451 0.96 -30.96 7.08
CA ILE A 451 0.10 -30.19 7.97
C ILE A 451 -1.25 -30.04 7.29
N ALA A 452 -2.29 -30.57 7.93
CA ALA A 452 -3.66 -30.37 7.53
C ALA A 452 -4.27 -29.22 8.33
N VAL A 453 -4.79 -28.23 7.64
CA VAL A 453 -5.55 -27.14 8.25
C VAL A 453 -7.02 -27.30 7.82
N LYS A 454 -7.90 -27.46 8.80
CA LYS A 454 -9.35 -27.54 8.60
C LYS A 454 -10.01 -26.33 9.26
N VAL A 455 -10.65 -25.49 8.46
CA VAL A 455 -11.47 -24.40 8.99
C VAL A 455 -12.79 -24.99 9.48
N LEU A 456 -13.07 -24.91 10.78
CA LEU A 456 -14.30 -25.45 11.35
C LEU A 456 -15.45 -24.45 11.24
N ASN A 457 -15.14 -23.15 11.37
CA ASN A 457 -16.05 -22.01 11.20
C ASN A 457 -15.21 -20.71 11.14
N PRO A 458 -15.79 -19.52 10.88
CA PRO A 458 -15.04 -18.28 10.75
C PRO A 458 -14.14 -17.94 11.95
N ASN A 459 -14.43 -18.46 13.15
CA ASN A 459 -13.69 -18.18 14.38
C ASN A 459 -12.86 -19.39 14.88
N SER A 460 -12.70 -20.45 14.09
CA SER A 460 -12.06 -21.68 14.56
C SER A 460 -11.38 -22.48 13.46
N VAL A 461 -10.12 -22.82 13.72
CA VAL A 461 -9.29 -23.67 12.85
C VAL A 461 -8.78 -24.87 13.64
N GLU A 462 -8.89 -26.05 13.06
CA GLU A 462 -8.24 -27.29 13.50
C GLU A 462 -6.98 -27.51 12.66
N ILE A 463 -5.82 -27.65 13.32
CA ILE A 463 -4.55 -27.96 12.65
C ILE A 463 -4.11 -29.35 13.08
N LYS A 464 -3.93 -30.27 12.12
CA LYS A 464 -3.41 -31.63 12.32
C LYS A 464 -2.03 -31.72 11.69
N CYS A 465 -1.07 -32.28 12.42
CA CYS A 465 0.27 -32.55 11.90
C CYS A 465 0.42 -34.07 11.73
N TYR A 466 0.87 -34.52 10.56
CA TYR A 466 1.10 -35.94 10.29
C TYR A 466 2.61 -36.22 10.20
N GLN A 467 3.04 -37.25 10.94
CA GLN A 467 4.37 -37.82 10.80
C GLN A 467 4.32 -38.89 9.70
N ASN A 468 5.33 -38.92 8.83
CA ASN A 468 5.48 -40.00 7.86
C ASN A 468 5.66 -41.32 8.62
N GLN A 469 4.66 -42.20 8.56
CA GLN A 469 4.86 -43.61 8.91
C GLN A 469 5.65 -44.23 7.75
N THR A 470 6.91 -44.58 8.01
CA THR A 470 7.77 -45.27 7.04
C THR A 470 7.42 -46.75 6.93
#